data_AF-A0A2W4T044-F1
#
_entry.id   AF-A0A2W4T044-F1
#
_cell.length_a   1.000
_cell.length_b   1.000
_cell.length_c   1.000
_cell.angle_alpha   90.00
_cell.angle_beta   90.00
_cell.angle_gamma   90.00
#
_symmetry.space_group_name_H-M   'P 1'
#
loop_
_entity.id
_entity.type
_entity.pdbx_description
1 polymer ?
#
loop_
_entity_poly.entity_id
_entity_poly.type
_entity_poly.pdbx_seq_one_letter_code
_entity_poly.pdbx_strand_id
1 'polypeptide(L)'
;METSLYLPVKRFLEGFGYTVKGEVRNCDLVALREDEPSLVVICELKLSFNLELILQGVDRMSVGDEIWLAAQLSARGKGRESDARYRNLCRRLGFGLLGVDKTGHVEVLVSPTAPAPRKDPRRRSRLVEEHKRRRGDPAIGGGRGKPIMTAYRQQALACAAAMVSGPRRPRDLKPACPDAQKILHRNVYGWFERAGRGIYGLTATGHSAVTDFMGLSLAVQEREQVSAETVATRPA
;
A
#
# COMPACT_ATOMS: atom_id res chain seq x y z
N MET A 1 -5.94 -23.74 -22.01
CA MET A 1 -5.06 -24.55 -21.12
C MET A 1 -3.72 -23.84 -21.05
N GLU A 2 -2.93 -24.04 -20.00
CA GLU A 2 -1.64 -23.34 -19.85
C GLU A 2 -0.71 -23.58 -21.06
N THR A 3 -0.74 -24.80 -21.60
CA THR A 3 -0.05 -25.20 -22.82
C THR A 3 -0.37 -24.34 -24.06
N SER A 4 -1.50 -23.61 -24.09
CA SER A 4 -1.81 -22.71 -25.20
C SER A 4 -0.94 -21.44 -25.21
N LEU A 5 -0.26 -21.12 -24.10
CA LEU A 5 0.67 -20.00 -24.00
C LEU A 5 2.05 -20.35 -24.57
N TYR A 6 2.42 -21.63 -24.53
CA TYR A 6 3.76 -22.09 -24.89
C TYR A 6 4.18 -21.69 -26.30
N LEU A 7 3.36 -22.02 -27.31
CA LEU A 7 3.74 -21.79 -28.71
C LEU A 7 3.85 -20.29 -29.07
N PRO A 8 2.92 -19.41 -28.64
CA PRO A 8 3.08 -17.96 -28.77
C PRO A 8 4.38 -17.42 -28.17
N VAL A 9 4.68 -17.79 -26.92
CA VAL A 9 5.86 -17.28 -26.19
C VAL A 9 7.14 -17.84 -26.80
N LYS A 10 7.15 -19.12 -27.18
CA LYS A 10 8.26 -19.75 -27.88
C LYS A 10 8.61 -18.98 -29.16
N ARG A 11 7.63 -18.75 -30.03
CA ARG A 11 7.84 -18.01 -31.29
C ARG A 11 8.29 -16.58 -31.06
N PHE A 12 7.76 -15.92 -30.03
CA PHE A 12 8.17 -14.58 -29.65
C PHE A 12 9.67 -14.55 -29.30
N LEU A 13 10.14 -15.47 -28.46
CA LEU A 13 11.55 -15.58 -28.10
C LEU A 13 12.42 -15.99 -29.29
N GLU A 14 11.99 -16.97 -30.10
CA GLU A 14 12.70 -17.37 -31.34
C GLU A 14 12.84 -16.19 -32.32
N GLY A 15 11.87 -15.27 -32.33
CA GLY A 15 11.91 -14.03 -33.12
C GLY A 15 13.06 -13.07 -32.73
N PHE A 16 13.64 -13.22 -31.54
CA PHE A 16 14.84 -12.50 -31.10
C PHE A 16 16.14 -13.29 -31.34
N GLY A 17 16.08 -14.42 -32.06
CA GLY A 17 17.25 -15.24 -32.39
C GLY A 17 17.65 -16.24 -31.31
N TYR A 18 16.75 -16.54 -30.36
CA TYR A 18 16.99 -17.58 -29.36
C TYR A 18 16.61 -18.97 -29.88
N THR A 19 17.37 -19.98 -29.47
CA THR A 19 16.96 -21.39 -29.56
C THR A 19 16.16 -21.76 -28.31
N VAL A 20 14.88 -22.13 -28.48
CA VAL A 20 13.94 -22.28 -27.37
C VAL A 20 13.47 -23.73 -27.19
N LYS A 21 13.60 -24.25 -25.96
CA LYS A 21 13.14 -25.58 -25.55
C LYS A 21 12.25 -25.46 -24.32
N GLY A 22 11.20 -26.29 -24.26
CA GLY A 22 10.30 -26.37 -23.09
C GLY A 22 10.71 -27.44 -22.10
N GLU A 23 10.18 -27.34 -20.88
CA GLU A 23 10.32 -28.34 -19.80
C GLU A 23 11.78 -28.70 -19.45
N VAL A 24 12.69 -27.74 -19.62
CA VAL A 24 14.10 -27.92 -19.29
C VAL A 24 14.27 -27.73 -17.79
N ARG A 25 14.60 -28.80 -17.07
CA ARG A 25 14.87 -28.77 -15.61
C ARG A 25 13.76 -28.06 -14.82
N ASN A 26 12.50 -28.38 -15.14
CA ASN A 26 11.29 -27.81 -14.55
C ASN A 26 11.05 -26.32 -14.84
N CYS A 27 11.65 -25.75 -15.89
CA CYS A 27 11.28 -24.42 -16.41
C CYS A 27 10.34 -24.58 -17.61
N ASP A 28 9.29 -23.76 -17.71
CA ASP A 28 8.34 -23.88 -18.81
C ASP A 28 8.99 -23.63 -20.18
N LEU A 29 9.82 -22.59 -20.30
CA LEU A 29 10.71 -22.35 -21.44
C LEU A 29 12.12 -21.94 -21.00
N VAL A 30 13.12 -22.49 -21.67
CA VAL A 30 14.51 -22.03 -21.65
C VAL A 30 14.94 -21.67 -23.06
N ALA A 31 15.44 -20.46 -23.22
CA ALA A 31 15.87 -19.86 -24.46
C ALA A 31 17.37 -19.52 -24.33
N LEU A 32 18.18 -20.03 -25.25
CA LEU A 32 19.61 -19.79 -25.30
C LEU A 32 19.97 -19.00 -26.55
N ARG A 33 20.90 -18.06 -26.42
CA ARG A 33 21.62 -17.52 -27.58
C ARG A 33 22.94 -18.26 -27.68
N GLU A 34 23.37 -18.58 -28.90
CA GLU A 34 24.63 -19.28 -29.15
C GLU A 34 25.83 -18.31 -29.02
N ASP A 35 26.02 -17.73 -27.82
CA ASP A 35 27.22 -17.00 -27.39
C ASP A 35 28.02 -17.80 -26.33
N GLU A 36 29.23 -17.33 -25.99
CA GLU A 36 30.11 -17.93 -24.98
C GLU A 36 30.55 -16.88 -23.94
N PRO A 37 30.09 -16.97 -22.66
CA PRO A 37 29.07 -17.91 -22.17
C PRO A 37 27.69 -17.59 -22.78
N SER A 38 26.86 -18.62 -22.90
CA SER A 38 25.52 -18.47 -23.49
C SER A 38 24.61 -17.66 -22.57
N LEU A 39 23.88 -16.69 -23.14
CA LEU A 39 22.82 -15.98 -22.42
C LEU A 39 21.65 -16.92 -22.16
N VAL A 40 21.32 -17.13 -20.89
CA VAL A 40 20.24 -18.01 -20.42
C VAL A 40 18.98 -17.19 -20.12
N VAL A 41 18.00 -17.27 -21.01
CA VAL A 41 16.69 -16.64 -20.83
C VAL A 41 15.68 -17.70 -20.38
N ILE A 42 14.98 -17.45 -19.28
CA ILE A 42 13.96 -18.37 -18.74
C ILE A 42 12.60 -17.70 -18.76
N CYS A 43 11.57 -18.41 -19.22
CA CYS A 43 10.20 -17.91 -19.18
C CYS A 43 9.25 -18.90 -18.49
N GLU A 44 8.54 -18.43 -17.46
CA GLU A 44 7.49 -19.16 -16.75
C GLU A 44 6.10 -18.70 -17.22
N LEU A 45 5.14 -19.63 -17.26
CA LEU A 45 3.81 -19.45 -17.82
C LEU A 45 2.73 -19.64 -16.74
N LYS A 46 1.72 -18.77 -16.72
CA LYS A 46 0.42 -19.08 -16.10
C LYS A 46 -0.75 -18.52 -16.88
N LEU A 47 -1.89 -19.21 -16.86
CA LEU A 47 -3.13 -18.66 -17.42
C LEU A 47 -3.56 -17.33 -16.80
N SER A 48 -3.13 -17.04 -15.57
CA SER A 48 -3.40 -15.77 -14.91
C SER A 48 -2.19 -15.34 -14.12
N PHE A 49 -1.84 -14.06 -14.24
CA PHE A 49 -0.75 -13.50 -13.44
C PHE A 49 -1.10 -13.58 -11.96
N ASN A 50 -0.25 -14.18 -11.14
CA ASN A 50 -0.50 -14.41 -9.72
C ASN A 50 0.83 -14.38 -8.93
N LEU A 51 0.75 -14.53 -7.60
CA LEU A 51 1.95 -14.53 -6.76
C LEU A 51 2.85 -15.74 -7.05
N GLU A 52 2.27 -16.90 -7.34
CA GLU A 52 3.01 -18.12 -7.64
C GLU A 52 3.94 -17.94 -8.85
N LEU A 53 3.44 -17.37 -9.94
CA LEU A 53 4.26 -17.08 -11.13
C LEU A 53 5.44 -16.15 -10.81
N ILE A 54 5.26 -15.20 -9.89
CA ILE A 54 6.36 -14.34 -9.43
C ILE A 54 7.38 -15.13 -8.62
N LEU A 55 6.93 -16.01 -7.73
CA LEU A 55 7.82 -16.84 -6.90
C LEU A 55 8.64 -17.81 -7.76
N GLN A 56 8.02 -18.44 -8.77
CA GLN A 56 8.74 -19.23 -9.77
C GLN A 56 9.83 -18.38 -10.44
N GLY A 57 9.50 -17.16 -10.88
CA GLY A 57 10.50 -16.23 -11.43
C GLY A 57 11.67 -15.94 -10.47
N VAL A 58 11.38 -15.74 -9.18
CA VAL A 58 12.41 -15.53 -8.15
C VAL A 58 13.34 -16.73 -8.04
N ASP A 59 12.81 -17.94 -8.05
CA ASP A 59 13.62 -19.16 -8.00
C ASP A 59 14.57 -19.26 -9.20
N ARG A 60 14.12 -18.82 -10.39
CA ARG A 60 14.93 -18.84 -11.62
C ARG A 60 16.03 -17.80 -11.68
N MET A 61 15.97 -16.73 -10.89
CA MET A 61 17.02 -15.69 -10.85
C MET A 61 18.40 -16.24 -10.48
N SER A 62 18.45 -17.37 -9.79
CA SER A 62 19.71 -18.01 -9.39
C SER A 62 20.44 -18.70 -10.54
N VAL A 63 19.76 -18.94 -11.68
CA VAL A 63 20.27 -19.75 -12.79
C VAL A 63 20.07 -19.15 -14.18
N GLY A 64 19.29 -18.07 -14.31
CA GLY A 64 19.03 -17.38 -15.58
C GLY A 64 19.50 -15.93 -15.56
N ASP A 65 19.96 -15.45 -16.71
CA ASP A 65 20.40 -14.06 -16.92
C ASP A 65 19.21 -13.11 -17.11
N GLU A 66 18.15 -13.59 -17.75
CA GLU A 66 16.93 -12.83 -18.02
C GLU A 66 15.68 -13.66 -17.75
N ILE A 67 14.79 -13.15 -16.90
CA ILE A 67 13.59 -13.88 -16.46
C ILE A 67 12.34 -13.20 -17.02
N TRP A 68 11.51 -13.97 -17.71
CA TRP A 68 10.22 -13.55 -18.24
C TRP A 68 9.08 -14.29 -17.56
N LEU A 69 8.03 -13.55 -17.23
CA LEU A 69 6.77 -14.11 -16.75
C LEU A 69 5.72 -13.87 -17.83
N ALA A 70 5.04 -14.91 -18.30
CA ALA A 70 3.98 -14.78 -19.29
C ALA A 70 2.63 -15.20 -18.73
N ALA A 71 1.61 -14.38 -19.00
CA ALA A 71 0.24 -14.73 -18.67
C ALA A 71 -0.75 -14.35 -19.75
N GLN A 72 -1.91 -15.01 -19.74
CA GLN A 72 -3.00 -14.65 -20.64
C GLN A 72 -3.54 -13.26 -20.29
N LEU A 73 -3.69 -12.40 -21.31
CA LEU A 73 -4.34 -11.09 -21.17
C LEU A 73 -5.80 -11.28 -20.77
N SER A 74 -6.23 -10.55 -19.75
CA SER A 74 -7.63 -10.60 -19.33
C SER A 74 -8.54 -10.06 -20.43
N ALA A 75 -9.61 -10.79 -20.74
CA ALA A 75 -10.57 -10.39 -21.78
C ALA A 75 -11.26 -9.04 -21.51
N ARG A 76 -11.21 -8.55 -20.26
CA ARG A 76 -11.82 -7.28 -19.83
C ARG A 76 -10.79 -6.20 -19.48
N GLY A 77 -9.49 -6.44 -19.68
CA GLY A 77 -8.41 -5.50 -19.38
C GLY A 77 -8.22 -5.17 -17.88
N LYS A 78 -8.82 -5.95 -16.98
CA LYS A 78 -8.81 -5.74 -15.51
C LYS A 78 -8.05 -6.82 -14.74
N GLY A 79 -7.23 -7.60 -15.42
CA GLY A 79 -6.42 -8.62 -14.79
C GLY A 79 -5.20 -8.04 -14.08
N ARG A 80 -4.47 -8.90 -13.36
CA ARG A 80 -3.31 -8.49 -12.56
C ARG A 80 -2.15 -8.01 -13.43
N GLU A 81 -2.10 -8.43 -14.69
CA GLU A 81 -1.17 -7.96 -15.71
C GLU A 81 -1.37 -6.47 -16.07
N SER A 82 -2.54 -5.88 -15.81
CA SER A 82 -2.79 -4.44 -15.95
C SER A 82 -2.67 -3.64 -14.64
N ASP A 83 -2.57 -4.31 -13.49
CA ASP A 83 -2.40 -3.66 -12.19
C ASP A 83 -0.96 -3.13 -12.02
N ALA A 84 -0.85 -1.82 -11.81
CA ALA A 84 0.42 -1.13 -11.64
C ALA A 84 1.28 -1.71 -10.51
N ARG A 85 0.69 -2.26 -9.45
CA ARG A 85 1.43 -2.87 -8.31
C ARG A 85 2.20 -4.11 -8.75
N TYR A 86 1.58 -4.97 -9.56
CA TYR A 86 2.21 -6.17 -10.10
C TYR A 86 3.30 -5.81 -11.11
N ARG A 87 3.04 -4.90 -12.05
CA ARG A 87 4.07 -4.40 -12.98
C ARG A 87 5.26 -3.77 -12.25
N ASN A 88 4.97 -3.00 -11.18
CA ASN A 88 6.00 -2.37 -10.35
C ASN A 88 6.81 -3.38 -9.54
N LEU A 89 6.22 -4.53 -9.19
CA LEU A 89 6.95 -5.63 -8.55
C LEU A 89 7.92 -6.27 -9.55
N CYS A 90 7.48 -6.58 -10.78
CA CYS A 90 8.37 -7.06 -11.85
C CYS A 90 9.55 -6.10 -12.08
N ARG A 91 9.29 -4.79 -12.20
CA ARG A 91 10.35 -3.75 -12.34
C ARG A 91 11.35 -3.72 -11.19
N ARG A 92 10.94 -4.09 -9.96
CA ARG A 92 11.83 -4.12 -8.80
C ARG A 92 12.69 -5.38 -8.76
N LEU A 93 12.17 -6.48 -9.29
CA LEU A 93 12.83 -7.79 -9.33
C LEU A 93 13.67 -7.97 -10.61
N GLY A 94 13.50 -7.13 -11.62
CA GLY A 94 14.16 -7.27 -12.92
C GLY A 94 13.46 -8.27 -13.85
N PHE A 95 12.16 -8.52 -13.64
CA PHE A 95 11.39 -9.44 -14.47
C PHE A 95 10.76 -8.75 -15.67
N GLY A 96 10.88 -9.41 -16.82
CA GLY A 96 10.02 -9.15 -17.96
C GLY A 96 8.61 -9.69 -17.70
N LEU A 97 7.60 -8.99 -18.22
CA LEU A 97 6.20 -9.42 -18.16
C LEU A 97 5.60 -9.42 -19.56
N LEU A 98 5.17 -10.59 -20.01
CA LEU A 98 4.48 -10.81 -21.29
C LEU A 98 2.98 -11.01 -21.05
N GLY A 99 2.17 -10.36 -21.88
CA GLY A 99 0.76 -10.63 -22.02
C GLY A 99 0.49 -11.38 -23.31
N VAL A 100 -0.23 -12.51 -23.25
CA VAL A 100 -0.63 -13.27 -24.44
C VAL A 100 -2.14 -13.15 -24.64
N ASP A 101 -2.58 -12.61 -25.77
CA ASP A 101 -4.01 -12.50 -26.04
C ASP A 101 -4.64 -13.83 -26.51
N LYS A 102 -5.94 -13.83 -26.80
CA LYS A 102 -6.66 -15.03 -27.27
C LYS A 102 -6.28 -15.48 -28.67
N THR A 103 -5.69 -14.60 -29.48
CA THR A 103 -5.21 -14.90 -30.84
C THR A 103 -3.78 -15.45 -30.83
N GLY A 104 -3.10 -15.39 -29.68
CA GLY A 104 -1.70 -15.77 -29.53
C GLY A 104 -0.74 -14.63 -29.82
N HIS A 105 -1.20 -13.39 -29.90
CA HIS A 105 -0.32 -12.22 -29.96
C HIS A 105 0.33 -11.99 -28.59
N VAL A 106 1.64 -11.69 -28.59
CA VAL A 106 2.44 -11.46 -27.38
C VAL A 106 2.78 -9.98 -27.27
N GLU A 107 2.40 -9.36 -26.15
CA GLU A 107 2.68 -7.98 -25.80
C GLU A 107 3.69 -7.91 -24.63
N VAL A 108 4.72 -7.07 -24.75
CA VAL A 108 5.65 -6.77 -23.66
C VAL A 108 5.03 -5.71 -22.74
N LEU A 109 4.54 -6.13 -21.58
CA LEU A 109 3.92 -5.25 -20.57
C LEU A 109 4.96 -4.57 -19.68
N VAL A 110 6.07 -5.27 -19.41
CA VAL A 110 7.23 -4.80 -18.66
C VAL A 110 8.48 -5.40 -19.29
N SER A 111 9.48 -4.58 -19.59
CA SER A 111 10.81 -5.06 -19.97
C SER A 111 11.60 -5.50 -18.72
N PRO A 112 12.41 -6.57 -18.76
CA PRO A 112 13.33 -6.96 -17.68
C PRO A 112 14.24 -5.81 -17.23
N THR A 113 14.60 -4.92 -18.15
CA THR A 113 15.45 -3.74 -17.90
C THR A 113 14.67 -2.47 -17.57
N ALA A 114 13.34 -2.57 -17.40
CA ALA A 114 12.52 -1.40 -17.09
C ALA A 114 12.90 -0.81 -15.72
N PRO A 115 13.10 0.51 -15.62
CA PRO A 115 13.56 1.13 -14.38
C PRO A 115 12.53 0.96 -13.25
N ALA A 116 13.03 0.72 -12.04
CA ALA A 116 12.20 0.64 -10.86
C ALA A 116 11.40 1.95 -10.64
N PRO A 117 10.16 1.87 -10.14
CA PRO A 117 9.35 3.05 -9.87
C PRO A 117 10.03 3.97 -8.84
N ARG A 118 10.08 5.26 -9.17
CA ARG A 118 10.66 6.28 -8.29
C ARG A 118 9.91 6.36 -6.97
N LYS A 119 10.64 6.64 -5.88
CA LYS A 119 10.04 6.94 -4.58
C LYS A 119 9.17 8.20 -4.70
N ASP A 120 8.09 8.25 -3.94
CA ASP A 120 7.23 9.44 -3.84
C ASP A 120 7.67 10.30 -2.63
N PRO A 121 8.49 11.35 -2.84
CA PRO A 121 8.97 12.18 -1.73
C PRO A 121 7.84 12.92 -1.03
N ARG A 122 6.76 13.28 -1.76
CA ARG A 122 5.61 13.98 -1.18
C ARG A 122 4.81 13.07 -0.25
N ARG A 123 4.60 11.81 -0.64
CA ARG A 123 3.96 10.82 0.23
C ARG A 123 4.82 10.49 1.44
N ARG A 124 6.15 10.39 1.26
CA ARG A 124 7.09 10.22 2.38
C ARG A 124 7.01 11.38 3.37
N SER A 125 7.11 12.62 2.90
CA SER A 125 7.06 13.79 3.79
C SER A 125 5.73 13.86 4.56
N ARG A 126 4.60 13.59 3.89
CA ARG A 126 3.28 13.51 4.56
C ARG A 126 3.24 12.43 5.64
N LEU A 127 3.85 11.27 5.40
CA LEU A 127 3.95 10.20 6.40
C LEU A 127 4.77 10.65 7.62
N VAL A 128 5.91 11.31 7.40
CA VAL A 128 6.76 11.82 8.47
C VAL A 128 6.05 12.93 9.27
N GLU A 129 5.41 13.87 8.59
CA GLU A 129 4.66 14.96 9.23
C GLU A 129 3.50 14.44 10.06
N GLU A 130 2.75 13.46 9.54
CA GLU A 130 1.65 12.86 10.26
C GLU A 130 2.15 12.18 11.53
N HIS A 131 3.21 11.37 11.43
CA HIS A 131 3.82 10.71 12.58
C HIS A 131 4.31 11.71 13.63
N LYS A 132 5.06 12.75 13.22
CA LYS A 132 5.59 13.77 14.15
C LYS A 132 4.50 14.56 14.88
N ARG A 133 3.35 14.78 14.23
CA ARG A 133 2.23 15.53 14.83
C ARG A 133 1.33 14.64 15.68
N ARG A 134 1.33 13.33 15.46
CA ARG A 134 0.53 12.38 16.22
C ARG A 134 1.11 12.28 17.63
N ARG A 135 0.23 12.43 18.63
CA ARG A 135 0.60 12.29 20.05
C ARG A 135 0.39 10.86 20.50
N GLY A 136 1.41 10.27 21.13
CA GLY A 136 1.40 8.89 21.60
C GLY A 136 1.22 7.86 20.47
N ASP A 137 0.95 6.62 20.85
CA ASP A 137 0.57 5.55 19.93
C ASP A 137 -0.87 5.09 20.21
N PRO A 138 -1.87 5.81 19.67
CA PRO A 138 -3.26 5.63 20.08
C PRO A 138 -3.90 4.32 19.56
N ALA A 139 -3.19 3.52 18.75
CA ALA A 139 -3.74 2.29 18.20
C ALA A 139 -2.66 1.25 17.91
N ILE A 140 -2.77 0.08 18.56
CA ILE A 140 -1.90 -1.09 18.37
C ILE A 140 -2.11 -1.76 16.97
N GLY A 141 -3.14 -1.33 16.22
CA GLY A 141 -3.49 -1.84 14.89
C GLY A 141 -4.62 -2.87 14.90
N GLY A 142 -5.08 -3.29 13.71
CA GLY A 142 -6.03 -4.40 13.54
C GLY A 142 -7.50 -4.15 13.93
N GLY A 143 -7.84 -3.01 14.54
CA GLY A 143 -9.20 -2.69 14.95
C GLY A 143 -10.14 -2.43 13.77
N ARG A 144 -10.99 -3.39 13.41
CA ARG A 144 -12.10 -3.15 12.48
C ARG A 144 -13.14 -2.25 13.14
N GLY A 145 -13.71 -1.30 12.40
CA GLY A 145 -14.86 -0.49 12.82
C GLY A 145 -14.57 0.72 13.71
N LYS A 146 -13.37 0.84 14.31
CA LYS A 146 -13.00 2.05 15.08
C LYS A 146 -12.37 3.12 14.18
N PRO A 147 -12.75 4.40 14.31
CA PRO A 147 -12.10 5.47 13.57
C PRO A 147 -10.60 5.55 13.88
N ILE A 148 -9.77 5.67 12.84
CA ILE A 148 -8.31 5.81 13.00
C ILE A 148 -8.00 7.14 13.70
N MET A 149 -7.22 7.07 14.78
CA MET A 149 -6.75 8.25 15.50
C MET A 149 -5.54 8.87 14.78
N THR A 150 -5.83 9.77 13.85
CA THR A 150 -4.81 10.56 13.12
C THR A 150 -4.43 11.82 13.89
N ALA A 151 -3.28 12.43 13.57
CA ALA A 151 -2.91 13.74 14.11
C ALA A 151 -3.99 14.81 13.88
N TYR A 152 -4.67 14.79 12.73
CA TYR A 152 -5.79 15.70 12.44
C TYR A 152 -6.98 15.45 13.37
N ARG A 153 -7.36 14.19 13.60
CA ARG A 153 -8.46 13.83 14.51
C ARG A 153 -8.14 14.24 15.95
N GLN A 154 -6.90 14.05 16.41
CA GLN A 154 -6.44 14.50 17.72
C GLN A 154 -6.56 16.02 17.88
N GLN A 155 -6.14 16.79 16.87
CA GLN A 155 -6.32 18.24 16.88
C GLN A 155 -7.80 18.66 16.83
N ALA A 156 -8.63 17.96 16.05
CA ALA A 156 -10.06 18.24 16.01
C ALA A 156 -10.74 17.95 17.36
N LEU A 157 -10.34 16.87 18.05
CA LEU A 157 -10.79 16.56 19.40
C LEU A 157 -10.30 17.57 20.43
N ALA A 158 -9.04 18.02 20.34
CA ALA A 158 -8.53 19.08 21.21
C ALA A 158 -9.28 20.41 21.01
N CYS A 159 -9.58 20.75 19.75
CA CYS A 159 -10.41 21.90 19.40
C CYS A 159 -11.81 21.76 19.99
N ALA A 160 -12.43 20.57 19.85
CA ALA A 160 -13.75 20.30 20.39
C ALA A 160 -13.78 20.33 21.91
N ALA A 161 -12.83 19.68 22.59
CA ALA A 161 -12.69 19.67 24.03
C ALA A 161 -12.59 21.10 24.61
N ALA A 162 -11.87 22.00 23.92
CA ALA A 162 -11.76 23.40 24.33
C ALA A 162 -13.09 24.18 24.24
N MET A 163 -14.11 23.68 23.52
CA MET A 163 -15.42 24.32 23.36
C MET A 163 -16.54 23.65 24.18
N VAL A 164 -16.24 22.64 25.00
CA VAL A 164 -17.25 21.97 25.84
C VAL A 164 -17.93 22.95 26.81
N SER A 165 -17.19 23.94 27.32
CA SER A 165 -17.72 24.98 28.21
C SER A 165 -18.54 26.05 27.50
N GLY A 166 -18.63 26.01 26.17
CA GLY A 166 -19.39 26.96 25.36
C GLY A 166 -18.65 27.47 24.11
N PRO A 167 -19.35 28.24 23.25
CA PRO A 167 -18.82 28.71 21.98
C PRO A 167 -17.59 29.62 22.11
N ARG A 168 -16.63 29.51 21.19
CA ARG A 168 -15.37 30.26 21.21
C ARG A 168 -15.00 30.84 19.84
N ARG A 169 -14.09 31.84 19.83
CA ARG A 169 -13.49 32.35 18.59
C ARG A 169 -12.28 31.48 18.22
N PRO A 170 -11.95 31.34 16.92
CA PRO A 170 -10.77 30.57 16.49
C PRO A 170 -9.45 31.01 17.15
N ARG A 171 -9.32 32.30 17.48
CA ARG A 171 -8.12 32.85 18.14
C ARG A 171 -7.95 32.30 19.56
N ASP A 172 -9.05 32.03 20.26
CA ASP A 172 -9.04 31.55 21.65
C ASP A 172 -8.72 30.05 21.72
N LEU A 173 -8.87 29.34 20.59
CA LEU A 173 -8.61 27.90 20.46
C LEU A 173 -7.17 27.59 20.07
N LYS A 174 -6.41 28.57 19.56
CA LYS A 174 -5.02 28.39 19.11
C LYS A 174 -4.09 27.72 20.13
N PRO A 175 -4.14 28.05 21.44
CA PRO A 175 -3.27 27.43 22.43
C PRO A 175 -3.44 25.90 22.52
N ALA A 176 -4.68 25.41 22.40
CA ALA A 176 -4.98 23.97 22.41
C ALA A 176 -4.87 23.33 21.02
N CYS A 177 -5.19 24.09 19.99
CA CYS A 177 -5.26 23.64 18.60
C CYS A 177 -4.71 24.73 17.65
N PRO A 178 -3.42 24.69 17.28
CA PRO A 178 -2.81 25.69 16.40
C PRO A 178 -3.52 25.87 15.06
N ASP A 179 -4.08 24.78 14.52
CA ASP A 179 -4.80 24.73 13.24
C ASP A 179 -6.32 25.00 13.39
N ALA A 180 -6.78 25.59 14.50
CA ALA A 180 -8.21 25.73 14.84
C ALA A 180 -9.05 26.31 13.69
N GLN A 181 -8.61 27.41 13.06
CA GLN A 181 -9.34 28.03 11.95
C GLN A 181 -9.56 27.06 10.77
N LYS A 182 -8.54 26.28 10.42
CA LYS A 182 -8.62 25.30 9.32
C LYS A 182 -9.54 24.15 9.67
N ILE A 183 -9.49 23.67 10.91
CA ILE A 183 -10.32 22.57 11.40
C ILE A 183 -11.80 22.98 11.42
N LEU A 184 -12.10 24.15 11.99
CA LEU A 184 -13.46 24.69 12.07
C LEU A 184 -14.06 24.94 10.68
N HIS A 185 -13.25 25.47 9.74
CA HIS A 185 -13.70 25.74 8.38
C HIS A 185 -13.97 24.45 7.60
N ARG A 186 -13.06 23.46 7.68
CA ARG A 186 -13.22 22.20 6.94
C ARG A 186 -14.31 21.32 7.53
N ASN A 187 -14.50 21.37 8.85
CA ASN A 187 -15.52 20.64 9.60
C ASN A 187 -15.71 19.18 9.13
N VAL A 188 -14.60 18.47 8.88
CA VAL A 188 -14.59 17.13 8.24
C VAL A 188 -15.52 16.13 8.94
N TYR A 189 -15.68 16.27 10.25
CA TYR A 189 -16.49 15.36 11.07
C TYR A 189 -17.88 15.91 11.41
N GLY A 190 -18.22 17.14 11.01
CA GLY A 190 -19.49 17.77 11.38
C GLY A 190 -19.63 18.10 12.87
N TRP A 191 -18.53 18.21 13.61
CA TRP A 191 -18.52 18.47 15.06
C TRP A 191 -18.75 19.93 15.43
N PHE A 192 -18.61 20.84 14.47
CA PHE A 192 -18.62 22.28 14.72
C PHE A 192 -19.76 22.97 13.99
N GLU A 193 -20.29 24.03 14.59
CA GLU A 193 -21.32 24.87 14.01
C GLU A 193 -21.04 26.36 14.27
N ARG A 194 -21.67 27.24 13.48
CA ARG A 194 -21.52 28.70 13.67
C ARG A 194 -22.54 29.15 14.71
N ALA A 195 -22.05 29.59 15.87
CA ALA A 195 -22.88 30.14 16.94
C ALA A 195 -23.03 31.67 16.85
N GLY A 196 -22.28 32.32 15.94
CA GLY A 196 -22.33 33.76 15.71
C GLY A 196 -21.24 34.22 14.73
N ARG A 197 -21.11 35.53 14.52
CA ARG A 197 -20.09 36.09 13.63
C ARG A 197 -18.68 35.79 14.17
N GLY A 198 -18.02 34.82 13.55
CA GLY A 198 -16.67 34.39 13.94
C GLY A 198 -16.61 33.62 15.25
N ILE A 199 -17.74 33.10 15.71
CA ILE A 199 -17.88 32.30 16.93
C ILE A 199 -18.39 30.92 16.52
N TYR A 200 -17.75 29.88 17.06
CA TYR A 200 -18.06 28.49 16.77
C TYR A 200 -18.46 27.76 18.04
N GLY A 201 -19.43 26.87 17.92
CA GLY A 201 -19.88 25.95 18.96
C GLY A 201 -19.73 24.50 18.51
N LEU A 202 -20.11 23.59 19.40
CA LEU A 202 -20.17 22.17 19.13
C LEU A 202 -21.59 21.76 18.76
N THR A 203 -21.71 20.91 17.75
CA THR A 203 -22.94 20.16 17.47
C THR A 203 -23.14 19.07 18.54
N ALA A 204 -24.31 18.42 18.55
CA ALA A 204 -24.55 17.25 19.41
C ALA A 204 -23.50 16.14 19.18
N THR A 205 -23.16 15.87 17.91
CA THR A 205 -22.14 14.87 17.55
C THR A 205 -20.73 15.28 17.98
N GLY A 206 -20.44 16.58 17.99
CA GLY A 206 -19.19 17.13 18.53
C GLY A 206 -19.05 16.89 20.04
N HIS A 207 -20.13 17.08 20.80
CA HIS A 207 -20.15 16.75 22.23
C HIS A 207 -19.93 15.26 22.47
N SER A 208 -20.69 14.39 21.79
CA SER A 208 -20.53 12.93 21.93
C SER A 208 -19.11 12.47 21.61
N ALA A 209 -18.49 13.02 20.56
CA ALA A 209 -17.13 12.64 20.18
C ALA A 209 -16.08 12.98 21.25
N VAL A 210 -16.25 14.08 21.97
CA VAL A 210 -15.37 14.43 23.09
C VAL A 210 -15.57 13.49 24.26
N THR A 211 -16.82 13.19 24.62
CA THR A 211 -17.15 12.23 25.69
C THR A 211 -16.57 10.85 25.42
N ASP A 212 -16.77 10.32 24.21
CA ASP A 212 -16.23 9.04 23.79
C ASP A 212 -14.70 9.01 23.88
N PHE A 213 -14.05 10.10 23.47
CA PHE A 213 -12.60 10.23 23.52
C PHE A 213 -12.06 10.30 24.95
N MET A 214 -12.70 11.06 25.84
CA MET A 214 -12.33 11.13 27.26
C MET A 214 -12.47 9.77 27.94
N GLY A 215 -13.57 9.05 27.68
CA GLY A 215 -13.78 7.69 28.18
C GLY A 215 -12.71 6.70 27.70
N LEU A 216 -12.29 6.80 26.43
CA LEU A 216 -11.18 6.00 25.89
C LEU A 216 -9.83 6.35 26.53
N SER A 217 -9.55 7.63 26.77
CA SER A 217 -8.29 8.06 27.39
C SER A 217 -8.14 7.53 28.82
N LEU A 218 -9.22 7.57 29.61
CA LEU A 218 -9.23 7.03 30.98
C LEU A 218 -8.99 5.52 30.98
N ALA A 219 -9.69 4.78 30.11
CA ALA A 219 -9.52 3.34 29.99
C ALA A 219 -8.12 2.90 29.53
N VAL A 220 -7.39 3.76 28.79
CA VAL A 220 -6.00 3.50 28.40
C VAL A 220 -5.05 3.76 29.57
N GLN A 221 -5.23 4.86 30.31
CA GLN A 221 -4.41 5.18 31.49
C GLN A 221 -4.52 4.11 32.57
N GLU A 222 -5.72 3.59 32.84
CA GLU A 222 -5.93 2.48 33.78
C GLU A 222 -5.19 1.21 33.36
N ARG A 223 -5.17 0.88 32.06
CA ARG A 223 -4.47 -0.31 31.54
C ARG A 223 -2.95 -0.17 31.62
N GLU A 224 -2.43 1.02 31.37
CA GLU A 224 -1.00 1.30 31.51
C GLU A 224 -0.54 1.25 32.97
N GLN A 225 -1.36 1.74 33.90
CA GLN A 225 -1.11 1.66 35.35
C GLN A 225 -1.10 0.21 35.87
N VAL A 226 -2.10 -0.59 35.51
CA VAL A 226 -2.17 -2.03 35.91
C VAL A 226 -0.99 -2.83 35.34
N SER A 227 -0.57 -2.51 34.11
CA SER A 227 0.59 -3.16 33.48
C SER A 227 1.91 -2.78 34.16
N ALA A 228 2.07 -1.51 34.58
CA ALA A 228 3.25 -1.05 35.31
C ALA A 228 3.35 -1.66 36.72
N GLU A 229 2.23 -1.80 37.45
CA GLU A 229 2.19 -2.42 38.78
C GLU A 229 2.46 -3.94 38.74
N THR A 230 2.00 -4.62 37.69
CA THR A 230 2.26 -6.06 37.49
C THR A 230 3.74 -6.35 37.18
N VAL A 231 4.44 -5.42 36.52
CA VAL A 231 5.89 -5.52 36.27
C VAL A 231 6.71 -5.26 37.54
N ALA A 232 6.22 -4.38 38.43
CA ALA A 232 6.91 -4.05 39.68
C ALA A 232 6.79 -5.11 40.79
N THR A 233 5.88 -6.09 40.65
CA THR A 233 5.57 -7.10 41.69
C THR A 233 6.08 -8.51 41.38
N ARG A 234 6.85 -8.70 40.30
CA ARG A 234 7.53 -9.99 40.06
C ARG A 234 8.76 -10.11 40.98
N PRO A 235 8.83 -11.10 41.89
CA PRO A 235 10.07 -11.38 42.61
C PRO A 235 11.12 -11.90 41.63
N ALA A 236 12.38 -11.56 41.89
CA ALA A 236 13.54 -11.94 41.12
C ALA A 236 13.75 -13.46 41.04
#